data_AF-A0A1V2TJ33-F1
#
_entry.id   AF-A0A1V2TJ33-F1
#
_cell.length_a   1.000
_cell.length_b   1.000
_cell.length_c   1.000
_cell.angle_alpha   90.00
_cell.angle_beta   90.00
_cell.angle_gamma   90.00
#
_symmetry.space_group_name_H-M   'P 1'
#
loop_
_entity.id
_entity.type
_entity.pdbx_description
1 polymer ?
#
loop_
_entity_poly.entity_id
_entity_poly.type
_entity_poly.pdbx_seq_one_letter_code
_entity_poly.pdbx_strand_id
1 'polypeptide(L)'
;MYGSLSTHVLRCDGVPVPIALASQPTTSTDAIPDPAVVDDLLPVLAADSLPRLIVLGDDAALAAVLTHLMRTERLHVEVGYVPVEKTYGSRAYQLRTGNAAAKQALEGRASEVPLIRDDTGTVLVGRAKIVGVGGEKLEGEAYVDDARLFSGRVAAMFVSPSMEAPGVRAAVQKRVRKRRWLSGRAVQLGSPGALVTRDGVAGDRKVPRASFYRHHEPWLLVR
;
A
#
# COMPACT_ATOMS: atom_id res chain seq x y z
N MET A 1 22.92 -25.18 -7.35
CA MET A 1 21.98 -24.65 -8.36
C MET A 1 21.46 -23.34 -7.79
N TYR A 2 22.01 -22.20 -8.21
CA TYR A 2 21.39 -20.90 -7.90
C TYR A 2 20.14 -20.84 -8.77
N GLY A 3 18.95 -20.87 -8.16
CA GLY A 3 17.71 -20.65 -8.89
C GLY A 3 17.82 -19.33 -9.65
N SER A 4 17.42 -19.32 -10.92
CA SER A 4 17.32 -18.08 -11.67
C SER A 4 16.31 -17.17 -10.95
N LEU A 5 16.56 -15.88 -10.91
CA LEU A 5 15.58 -14.91 -10.40
C LEU A 5 14.72 -14.47 -11.58
N SER A 6 13.54 -15.06 -11.77
CA SER A 6 12.56 -14.53 -12.71
C SER A 6 12.07 -13.18 -12.22
N THR A 7 12.50 -12.12 -12.90
CA THR A 7 12.07 -10.75 -12.66
C THR A 7 11.12 -10.32 -13.77
N HIS A 8 9.93 -9.85 -13.38
CA HIS A 8 8.93 -9.32 -14.31
C HIS A 8 8.49 -7.93 -13.89
N VAL A 9 8.23 -7.06 -14.86
CA VAL A 9 7.75 -5.69 -14.62
C VAL A 9 6.27 -5.60 -14.95
N LEU A 10 5.47 -5.18 -13.98
CA LEU A 10 4.10 -4.73 -14.20
C LEU A 10 4.10 -3.20 -14.34
N ARG A 11 3.86 -2.71 -15.55
CA ARG A 11 3.81 -1.28 -15.89
C ARG A 11 2.37 -0.79 -15.86
N CYS A 12 2.03 0.05 -14.89
CA CYS A 12 0.70 0.61 -14.74
C CYS A 12 0.60 2.00 -15.38
N ASP A 13 -0.55 2.33 -15.95
CA ASP A 13 -0.90 3.66 -16.49
C ASP A 13 0.06 4.18 -17.57
N GLY A 14 0.70 3.29 -18.32
CA GLY A 14 1.62 3.69 -19.40
C GLY A 14 2.81 4.54 -18.94
N VAL A 15 3.16 4.55 -17.65
CA VAL A 15 4.28 5.37 -17.15
C VAL A 15 5.60 4.99 -17.83
N PRO A 16 6.52 5.93 -18.11
CA PRO A 16 7.76 5.61 -18.82
C PRO A 16 8.60 4.54 -18.10
N VAL A 17 9.06 3.54 -18.84
CA VAL A 17 9.93 2.48 -18.30
C VAL A 17 11.33 3.04 -18.07
N PRO A 18 11.86 3.05 -16.83
CA PRO A 18 13.22 3.49 -16.58
C PRO A 18 14.25 2.60 -17.29
N ILE A 19 15.38 3.17 -17.71
CA ILE A 19 16.39 2.45 -18.49
C ILE A 19 16.93 1.20 -17.80
N ALA A 20 16.98 1.18 -16.47
CA ALA A 20 17.38 0.00 -15.71
C ALA A 20 16.44 -1.20 -15.92
N LEU A 21 15.14 -0.96 -16.17
CA LEU A 21 14.14 -2.01 -16.43
C LEU A 21 13.98 -2.34 -17.92
N ALA A 22 14.70 -1.67 -18.83
CA ALA A 22 14.46 -1.77 -20.27
C ALA A 22 14.65 -3.18 -20.86
N SER A 23 15.49 -4.01 -20.23
CA SER A 23 15.72 -5.40 -20.65
C SER A 23 14.79 -6.42 -19.98
N GLN A 24 13.92 -5.98 -19.07
CA GLN A 24 13.06 -6.88 -18.30
C GLN A 24 11.76 -7.17 -19.05
N PRO A 25 11.27 -8.42 -19.00
CA PRO A 25 9.91 -8.74 -19.43
C PRO A 25 8.91 -7.80 -18.77
N THR A 26 8.06 -7.16 -19.58
CA THR A 26 7.14 -6.11 -19.11
C THR A 26 5.73 -6.37 -19.61
N THR A 27 4.77 -6.38 -18.69
CA THR A 27 3.32 -6.39 -18.99
C THR A 27 2.75 -5.02 -18.65
N SER A 28 1.98 -4.44 -19.57
CA SER A 28 1.32 -3.14 -19.35
C SER A 28 -0.14 -3.34 -18.96
N THR A 29 -0.65 -2.45 -18.10
CA THR A 29 -2.02 -2.48 -17.57
C THR A 29 -2.49 -1.07 -17.24
N ASP A 30 -3.78 -0.93 -16.93
CA ASP A 30 -4.36 0.30 -16.40
C ASP A 30 -3.70 0.74 -15.08
N ALA A 31 -3.99 1.96 -14.62
CA ALA A 31 -3.42 2.50 -13.38
C ALA A 31 -3.62 1.58 -12.17
N ILE A 32 -4.78 0.94 -12.08
CA ILE A 32 -5.07 -0.09 -11.09
C ILE A 32 -5.15 -1.42 -11.85
N PRO A 33 -4.19 -2.34 -11.64
CA PRO A 33 -4.18 -3.61 -12.34
C PRO A 33 -5.39 -4.47 -11.96
N ASP A 34 -6.00 -5.10 -12.96
CA ASP A 34 -6.98 -6.16 -12.75
C ASP A 34 -6.26 -7.41 -12.19
N PRO A 35 -6.84 -8.10 -11.19
CA PRO A 35 -6.33 -9.37 -10.69
C PRO A 35 -5.94 -10.39 -11.76
N ALA A 36 -6.70 -10.49 -12.86
CA ALA A 36 -6.43 -11.42 -13.95
C ALA A 36 -5.07 -11.15 -14.61
N VAL A 37 -4.68 -9.88 -14.76
CA VAL A 37 -3.37 -9.51 -15.30
C VAL A 37 -2.25 -9.99 -14.39
N VAL A 38 -2.45 -9.91 -13.07
CA VAL A 38 -1.46 -10.43 -12.11
C VAL A 38 -1.44 -11.94 -12.16
N ASP A 39 -2.59 -12.61 -12.27
CA ASP A 39 -2.69 -14.06 -12.38
C ASP A 39 -1.95 -14.62 -13.59
N ASP A 40 -2.02 -13.95 -14.74
CA ASP A 40 -1.29 -14.33 -15.95
C ASP A 40 0.24 -14.29 -15.78
N LEU A 41 0.75 -13.49 -14.83
CA LEU A 41 2.19 -13.44 -14.51
C LEU A 41 2.63 -14.57 -13.60
N LEU A 42 1.71 -15.18 -12.84
CA LEU A 42 2.07 -16.13 -11.80
C LEU A 42 2.71 -17.42 -12.31
N PRO A 43 2.32 -18.03 -13.44
CA PRO A 43 3.02 -19.18 -13.98
C PRO A 43 4.49 -18.87 -14.29
N VAL A 44 4.79 -17.66 -14.77
CA VAL A 44 6.16 -17.20 -15.04
C VAL A 44 6.93 -17.06 -13.73
N LEU A 45 6.30 -16.49 -12.71
CA LEU A 45 6.89 -16.32 -11.38
C LEU A 45 7.12 -17.68 -10.67
N ALA A 46 6.20 -18.63 -10.79
CA ALA A 46 6.26 -19.92 -10.11
C ALA A 46 7.33 -20.88 -10.68
N ALA A 47 7.90 -20.58 -11.85
CA ALA A 47 8.96 -21.38 -12.46
C ALA A 47 10.27 -21.31 -11.65
N ASP A 48 10.46 -20.26 -10.85
CA ASP A 48 11.67 -20.02 -10.08
C ASP A 48 11.41 -20.04 -8.56
N SER A 49 12.45 -20.35 -7.80
CA SER A 49 12.37 -20.44 -6.33
C SER A 49 12.21 -19.10 -5.62
N LEU A 50 12.47 -17.98 -6.31
CA LEU A 50 12.41 -16.61 -5.78
C LEU A 50 11.82 -15.66 -6.83
N PRO A 51 10.50 -15.69 -7.08
CA PRO A 51 9.87 -14.79 -8.04
C PRO A 51 9.98 -13.33 -7.61
N ARG A 52 10.30 -12.44 -8.56
CA ARG A 52 10.34 -11.01 -8.34
C ARG A 52 9.40 -10.27 -9.28
N LEU A 53 8.44 -9.55 -8.71
CA LEU A 53 7.51 -8.67 -9.42
C LEU A 53 7.84 -7.21 -9.12
N ILE A 54 8.18 -6.45 -10.16
CA ILE A 54 8.43 -5.01 -10.05
C ILE A 54 7.18 -4.27 -10.48
N VAL A 55 6.55 -3.55 -9.56
CA VAL A 55 5.39 -2.70 -9.82
C VAL A 55 5.88 -1.28 -10.13
N LEU A 56 5.72 -0.89 -11.39
CA LEU A 56 6.02 0.44 -11.91
C LEU A 56 4.70 1.22 -12.00
N GLY A 57 4.42 2.07 -11.02
CA GLY A 57 3.13 2.75 -10.84
C GLY A 57 3.04 3.55 -9.55
N ASP A 58 1.83 3.98 -9.18
CA ASP A 58 1.57 4.75 -7.95
C ASP A 58 1.23 3.86 -6.74
N ASP A 59 0.77 4.46 -5.64
CA ASP A 59 0.42 3.72 -4.42
C ASP A 59 -0.77 2.78 -4.66
N ALA A 60 -1.72 3.15 -5.53
CA ALA A 60 -2.91 2.35 -5.83
C ALA A 60 -2.56 1.10 -6.65
N ALA A 61 -1.66 1.22 -7.61
CA ALA A 61 -1.13 0.09 -8.37
C ALA A 61 -0.51 -0.97 -7.46
N LEU A 62 0.39 -0.57 -6.56
CA LEU A 62 1.02 -1.48 -5.61
C LEU A 62 0.00 -2.07 -4.63
N ALA A 63 -0.96 -1.27 -4.16
CA ALA A 63 -2.01 -1.73 -3.25
C ALA A 63 -2.87 -2.83 -3.90
N ALA A 64 -3.21 -2.70 -5.18
CA ALA A 64 -3.96 -3.71 -5.91
C ALA A 64 -3.19 -5.04 -6.05
N VAL A 65 -1.91 -4.96 -6.45
CA VAL A 65 -1.02 -6.14 -6.54
C VAL A 65 -0.90 -6.84 -5.20
N LEU A 66 -0.57 -6.11 -4.13
CA LEU A 66 -0.42 -6.70 -2.79
C LEU A 66 -1.74 -7.25 -2.24
N THR A 67 -2.87 -6.60 -2.57
CA THR A 67 -4.20 -7.13 -2.22
C THR A 67 -4.43 -8.48 -2.86
N HIS A 68 -4.09 -8.64 -4.13
CA HIS A 68 -4.23 -9.90 -4.85
C HIS A 68 -3.28 -10.98 -4.34
N LEU A 69 -2.00 -10.66 -4.16
CA LEU A 69 -1.02 -11.60 -3.61
C LEU A 69 -1.39 -12.06 -2.21
N MET A 70 -1.88 -11.16 -1.35
CA MET A 70 -2.38 -11.51 -0.02
C MET A 70 -3.57 -12.46 -0.09
N ARG A 71 -4.55 -12.19 -0.97
CA ARG A 71 -5.77 -13.02 -1.10
C ARG A 71 -5.51 -14.40 -1.70
N THR A 72 -4.41 -14.54 -2.43
CA THR A 72 -4.01 -15.80 -3.07
C THR A 72 -2.87 -16.51 -2.33
N GLU A 73 -2.49 -16.06 -1.13
CA GLU A 73 -1.44 -16.66 -0.29
C GLU A 73 -0.05 -16.66 -0.96
N ARG A 74 0.25 -15.58 -1.71
CA ARG A 74 1.47 -15.40 -2.50
C ARG A 74 2.37 -14.26 -2.02
N LEU A 75 2.34 -13.95 -0.72
CA LEU A 75 3.20 -12.91 -0.13
C LEU A 75 4.69 -13.28 -0.08
N HIS A 76 5.04 -14.52 -0.45
CA HIS A 76 6.42 -14.96 -0.68
C HIS A 76 7.03 -14.41 -1.98
N VAL A 77 6.24 -13.79 -2.86
CA VAL A 77 6.76 -13.10 -4.05
C VAL A 77 7.51 -11.83 -3.61
N GLU A 78 8.75 -11.66 -4.08
CA GLU A 78 9.50 -10.44 -3.85
C GLU A 78 8.91 -9.30 -4.67
N VAL A 79 8.58 -8.17 -4.04
CA VAL A 79 7.96 -7.04 -4.70
C VAL A 79 8.88 -5.83 -4.69
N GLY A 80 9.26 -5.38 -5.88
CA GLY A 80 9.91 -4.09 -6.10
C GLY A 80 8.88 -3.01 -6.39
N TYR A 81 9.04 -1.81 -5.83
CA TYR A 81 8.15 -0.69 -6.09
C TYR A 81 8.90 0.48 -6.72
N VAL A 82 8.44 0.90 -7.90
CA VAL A 82 9.07 1.95 -8.71
C VAL A 82 8.06 3.06 -9.01
N PRO A 83 7.91 4.03 -8.10
CA PRO A 83 7.08 5.19 -8.36
C PRO A 83 7.82 6.23 -9.21
N VAL A 84 7.10 6.86 -10.14
CA VAL A 84 7.64 7.95 -10.98
C VAL A 84 7.99 9.16 -10.11
N GLU A 85 7.09 9.52 -9.19
CA GLU A 85 7.22 10.64 -8.26
C GLU A 85 7.11 10.20 -6.81
N LYS A 86 7.36 11.14 -5.88
CA LYS A 86 7.32 10.82 -4.46
C LYS A 86 5.88 10.70 -3.96
N THR A 87 5.44 9.48 -3.66
CA THR A 87 4.10 9.15 -3.14
C THR A 87 4.06 9.09 -1.60
N TYR A 88 2.92 8.74 -1.00
CA TYR A 88 2.87 8.47 0.44
C TYR A 88 3.50 7.12 0.77
N GLY A 89 3.30 6.12 -0.09
CA GLY A 89 3.91 4.80 0.01
C GLY A 89 5.42 4.88 -0.08
N SER A 90 5.97 5.56 -1.10
CA SER A 90 7.42 5.70 -1.24
C SER A 90 8.06 6.39 -0.04
N ARG A 91 7.36 7.33 0.60
CA ARG A 91 7.79 7.92 1.88
C ARG A 91 7.70 6.95 3.05
N ALA A 92 6.61 6.18 3.15
CA ALA A 92 6.42 5.21 4.24
C ALA A 92 7.50 4.11 4.22
N TYR A 93 7.88 3.67 3.02
CA TYR A 93 8.88 2.63 2.81
C TYR A 93 10.30 3.16 2.52
N GLN A 94 10.50 4.49 2.60
CA GLN A 94 11.79 5.15 2.39
C GLN A 94 12.44 4.82 1.03
N LEU A 95 11.62 4.69 0.00
CA LEU A 95 12.03 4.33 -1.35
C LEU A 95 12.39 5.57 -2.17
N ARG A 96 13.25 5.33 -3.17
CA ARG A 96 13.61 6.32 -4.19
C ARG A 96 12.47 6.44 -5.22
N THR A 97 12.71 7.20 -6.30
CA THR A 97 11.77 7.32 -7.43
C THR A 97 12.49 7.08 -8.77
N GLY A 98 11.72 6.82 -9.82
CA GLY A 98 12.20 6.69 -11.20
C GLY A 98 13.33 5.66 -11.36
N ASN A 99 14.36 6.00 -12.13
CA ASN A 99 15.46 5.08 -12.44
C ASN A 99 16.26 4.63 -11.20
N ALA A 100 16.34 5.46 -10.17
CA ALA A 100 17.03 5.08 -8.94
C ALA A 100 16.23 4.03 -8.13
N ALA A 101 14.91 4.13 -8.13
CA ALA A 101 14.04 3.09 -7.58
C ALA A 101 14.07 1.81 -8.43
N ALA A 102 14.12 1.93 -9.75
CA ALA A 102 14.25 0.78 -10.64
C ALA A 102 15.51 -0.05 -10.39
N LYS A 103 16.68 0.59 -10.27
CA LYS A 103 17.92 -0.10 -9.89
C LYS A 103 17.79 -0.82 -8.55
N GLN A 104 17.20 -0.13 -7.57
CA GLN A 104 16.95 -0.69 -6.25
C GLN A 104 16.00 -1.89 -6.28
N ALA A 105 14.92 -1.83 -7.07
CA ALA A 105 13.97 -2.93 -7.25
C ALA A 105 14.59 -4.13 -7.98
N LEU A 106 15.61 -3.92 -8.82
CA LEU A 106 16.32 -4.99 -9.52
C LEU A 106 17.43 -5.65 -8.70
N GLU A 107 18.23 -4.86 -8.02
CA GLU A 107 19.48 -5.31 -7.38
C GLU A 107 19.35 -5.45 -5.86
N GLY A 108 18.30 -4.85 -5.30
CA GLY A 108 18.04 -4.84 -3.86
C GLY A 108 17.73 -6.21 -3.31
N ARG A 109 17.74 -6.29 -1.98
CA ARG A 109 17.38 -7.49 -1.24
C ARG A 109 15.95 -7.36 -0.73
N ALA A 110 15.20 -8.46 -0.79
CA ALA A 110 13.92 -8.52 -0.13
C ALA A 110 14.09 -8.50 1.39
N SER A 111 13.21 -7.77 2.06
CA SER A 111 13.07 -7.79 3.52
C SER A 111 11.60 -7.80 3.88
N GLU A 112 11.26 -8.56 4.93
CA GLU A 112 9.90 -8.60 5.46
C GLU A 112 9.51 -7.23 6.01
N VAL A 113 8.35 -6.75 5.56
CA VAL A 113 7.74 -5.51 6.03
C VAL A 113 6.28 -5.75 6.44
N PRO A 114 5.78 -5.05 7.48
CA PRO A 114 4.38 -5.15 7.87
C PRO A 114 3.44 -4.88 6.69
N LEU A 115 2.54 -5.83 6.40
CA LEU A 115 1.44 -5.61 5.46
C LEU A 115 0.26 -5.02 6.22
N ILE A 116 -0.21 -3.84 5.80
CA ILE A 116 -1.38 -3.20 6.42
C ILE A 116 -2.59 -3.39 5.51
N ARG A 117 -3.69 -3.87 6.08
CA ARG A 117 -4.96 -4.04 5.36
C ARG A 117 -6.11 -3.46 6.15
N ASP A 118 -7.24 -3.29 5.49
CA ASP A 118 -8.48 -2.96 6.15
C ASP A 118 -9.40 -4.16 6.37
N ASP A 119 -10.57 -3.87 6.94
CA ASP A 119 -11.67 -4.83 7.16
C ASP A 119 -12.32 -5.36 5.88
N THR A 120 -12.21 -4.64 4.75
CA THR A 120 -12.62 -5.14 3.42
C THR A 120 -11.58 -6.07 2.78
N GLY A 121 -10.42 -6.21 3.40
CA GLY A 121 -9.32 -6.99 2.89
C GLY A 121 -8.63 -6.36 1.69
N THR A 122 -8.55 -5.03 1.70
CA THR A 122 -7.74 -4.24 0.77
C THR A 122 -6.48 -3.77 1.48
N VAL A 123 -5.34 -3.93 0.83
CA VAL A 123 -4.03 -3.48 1.35
C VAL A 123 -3.94 -1.95 1.27
N LEU A 124 -3.33 -1.35 2.29
CA LEU A 124 -2.97 0.05 2.32
C LEU A 124 -1.45 0.19 2.21
N VAL A 125 -0.98 0.92 1.21
CA VAL A 125 0.45 1.11 0.92
C VAL A 125 0.95 2.46 1.41
N GLY A 126 0.22 3.54 1.10
CA GLY A 126 0.65 4.89 1.38
C GLY A 126 -0.15 5.52 2.51
N ARG A 127 -1.41 5.85 2.23
CA ARG A 127 -2.27 6.55 3.19
C ARG A 127 -3.75 6.41 2.88
N ALA A 128 -4.52 6.05 3.90
CA ALA A 128 -5.96 6.25 3.91
C ALA A 128 -6.29 7.64 4.47
N LYS A 129 -7.18 8.36 3.77
CA LYS A 129 -7.81 9.60 4.25
C LYS A 129 -9.28 9.32 4.51
N ILE A 130 -9.75 9.69 5.69
CA ILE A 130 -11.12 9.47 6.12
C ILE A 130 -11.75 10.82 6.47
N VAL A 131 -12.90 11.11 5.88
CA VAL A 131 -13.63 12.38 6.03
C VAL A 131 -15.13 12.13 6.25
N GLY A 132 -15.86 13.16 6.66
CA GLY A 132 -17.32 13.12 6.69
C GLY A 132 -17.90 13.09 5.27
N VAL A 133 -19.14 12.66 5.17
CA VAL A 133 -19.88 12.60 3.89
C VAL A 133 -20.19 14.01 3.39
N GLY A 134 -20.19 14.22 2.07
CA GLY A 134 -20.62 15.50 1.48
C GLY A 134 -19.69 16.69 1.78
N GLY A 135 -18.42 16.44 2.13
CA GLY A 135 -17.47 17.50 2.48
C GLY A 135 -17.55 17.96 3.94
N GLU A 136 -18.40 17.33 4.75
CA GLU A 136 -18.54 17.62 6.17
C GLU A 136 -17.33 17.14 6.99
N LYS A 137 -17.26 17.63 8.24
CA LYS A 137 -16.30 17.11 9.22
C LYS A 137 -16.61 15.64 9.52
N LEU A 138 -15.55 14.86 9.74
CA LEU A 138 -15.68 13.50 10.25
C LEU A 138 -16.17 13.55 11.69
N GLU A 139 -17.34 12.98 11.95
CA GLU A 139 -17.91 12.78 13.29
C GLU A 139 -17.74 11.34 13.72
N GLY A 140 -17.30 11.10 14.95
CA GLY A 140 -17.18 9.75 15.49
C GLY A 140 -16.16 9.64 16.60
N GLU A 141 -15.68 8.41 16.80
CA GLU A 141 -14.61 8.09 17.73
C GLU A 141 -13.64 7.13 17.07
N ALA A 142 -12.34 7.35 17.28
CA ALA A 142 -11.31 6.47 16.78
C ALA A 142 -10.26 6.14 17.82
N TYR A 143 -9.75 4.92 17.75
CA TYR A 143 -8.73 4.36 18.61
C TYR A 143 -7.57 3.81 17.80
N VAL A 144 -6.38 3.87 18.38
CA VAL A 144 -5.19 3.16 17.91
C VAL A 144 -4.81 2.20 19.04
N ASP A 145 -5.01 0.91 18.82
CA ASP A 145 -5.08 -0.10 19.89
C ASP A 145 -6.03 0.37 21.03
N ASP A 146 -5.54 0.59 22.24
CA ASP A 146 -6.30 1.10 23.40
C ASP A 146 -6.27 2.64 23.52
N ALA A 147 -5.41 3.32 22.76
CA ALA A 147 -5.24 4.76 22.84
C ALA A 147 -6.29 5.51 22.00
N ARG A 148 -7.12 6.33 22.63
CA ARG A 148 -8.10 7.16 21.94
C ARG A 148 -7.41 8.24 21.09
N LEU A 149 -7.61 8.19 19.78
CA LEU A 149 -7.10 9.17 18.82
C LEU A 149 -7.94 10.46 18.82
N PHE A 150 -9.27 10.32 18.77
CA PHE A 150 -10.22 11.41 18.91
C PHE A 150 -11.62 10.90 19.27
N SER A 151 -12.45 11.81 19.80
CA SER A 151 -13.90 11.66 19.94
C SER A 151 -14.55 13.00 19.55
N GLY A 152 -15.69 12.97 18.85
CA GLY A 152 -16.40 14.14 18.34
C GLY A 152 -16.07 14.44 16.87
N ARG A 153 -15.87 15.73 16.52
CA ARG A 153 -15.72 16.18 15.12
C ARG A 153 -14.30 16.59 14.78
N VAL A 154 -13.74 16.04 13.71
CA VAL A 154 -12.41 16.39 13.16
C VAL A 154 -12.49 16.68 11.66
N ALA A 155 -11.54 17.43 11.11
CA ALA A 155 -11.56 17.77 9.68
C ALA A 155 -11.27 16.55 8.79
N ALA A 156 -10.34 15.70 9.22
CA ALA A 156 -10.00 14.44 8.57
C ALA A 156 -9.22 13.56 9.55
N MET A 157 -9.29 12.25 9.33
CA MET A 157 -8.40 11.26 9.92
C MET A 157 -7.50 10.67 8.82
N PHE A 158 -6.26 10.37 9.16
CA PHE A 158 -5.30 9.73 8.28
C PHE A 158 -4.78 8.45 8.94
N VAL A 159 -4.63 7.40 8.13
CA VAL A 159 -3.97 6.15 8.49
C VAL A 159 -2.86 5.90 7.49
N SER A 160 -1.69 5.45 7.92
CA SER A 160 -0.54 5.17 7.05
C SER A 160 0.23 3.98 7.61
N PRO A 161 0.83 3.13 6.75
CA PRO A 161 1.76 2.12 7.20
C PRO A 161 3.00 2.69 7.88
N SER A 162 3.66 1.83 8.65
CA SER A 162 4.96 2.03 9.27
C SER A 162 5.78 0.75 9.07
N MET A 163 7.03 0.88 8.63
CA MET A 163 7.94 -0.28 8.55
C MET A 163 8.30 -0.82 9.94
N GLU A 164 8.31 0.05 10.94
CA GLU A 164 8.57 -0.34 12.33
C GLU A 164 7.29 -0.89 12.97
N ALA A 165 7.46 -1.94 13.79
CA ALA A 165 6.42 -2.40 14.68
C ALA A 165 5.92 -1.22 15.54
N PRO A 166 4.60 -1.08 15.77
CA PRO A 166 3.56 -2.09 15.54
C PRO A 166 2.92 -2.14 14.13
N GLY A 167 3.38 -1.32 13.19
CA GLY A 167 3.04 -1.42 11.75
C GLY A 167 2.01 -0.40 11.24
N VAL A 168 1.08 0.07 12.08
CA VAL A 168 0.09 1.08 11.69
C VAL A 168 0.32 2.37 12.46
N ARG A 169 0.08 3.51 11.82
CA ARG A 169 -0.03 4.80 12.50
C ARG A 169 -1.22 5.60 12.02
N ALA A 170 -1.83 6.36 12.92
CA ALA A 170 -2.93 7.25 12.60
C ALA A 170 -2.78 8.63 13.24
N ALA A 171 -3.37 9.63 12.58
CA ALA A 171 -3.39 11.01 13.04
C ALA A 171 -4.67 11.71 12.59
N VAL A 172 -5.07 12.76 13.29
CA VAL A 172 -6.18 13.64 12.86
C VAL A 172 -5.67 14.99 12.40
N GLN A 173 -6.36 15.59 11.44
CA GLN A 173 -6.16 16.98 11.06
C GLN A 173 -6.86 17.90 12.06
N LYS A 174 -6.06 18.62 12.86
CA LYS A 174 -6.53 19.72 13.73
C LYS A 174 -6.13 21.05 13.10
N ARG A 175 -7.00 22.06 13.18
CA ARG A 175 -6.84 23.37 12.49
C ARG A 175 -5.54 24.12 12.82
N VAL A 176 -4.94 23.92 13.99
CA VAL A 176 -3.92 24.84 14.54
C VAL A 176 -2.66 24.13 15.08
N ARG A 177 -2.54 22.79 14.95
CA ARG A 177 -1.39 22.04 15.49
C ARG A 177 -0.84 21.03 14.50
N LYS A 178 0.48 20.79 14.60
CA LYS A 178 1.14 19.67 13.92
C LYS A 178 0.40 18.36 14.23
N ARG A 179 0.25 17.51 13.22
CA ARG A 179 -0.39 16.19 13.34
C ARG A 179 0.44 15.33 14.29
N ARG A 180 -0.13 14.95 15.44
CA ARG A 180 0.46 13.94 16.32
C ARG A 180 0.03 12.57 15.82
N TRP A 181 0.99 11.75 15.41
CA TRP A 181 0.76 10.37 15.04
C TRP A 181 0.74 9.50 16.29
N LEU A 182 -0.22 8.59 16.37
CA LEU A 182 -0.22 7.46 17.27
C LEU A 182 0.13 6.22 16.45
N SER A 183 0.98 5.36 16.99
CA SER A 183 1.35 4.07 16.37
C SER A 183 0.68 2.93 17.14
N GLY A 184 0.19 1.92 16.44
CA GLY A 184 -0.47 0.74 17.00
C GLY A 184 -0.51 -0.43 16.01
N ARG A 185 -1.04 -1.57 16.45
CA ARG A 185 -1.24 -2.74 15.58
C ARG A 185 -2.49 -2.58 14.73
N ALA A 186 -3.49 -1.91 15.29
CA ALA A 186 -4.76 -1.65 14.64
C ALA A 186 -5.25 -0.22 14.93
N VAL A 187 -6.07 0.26 14.01
CA VAL A 187 -6.80 1.52 14.09
C VAL A 187 -8.25 1.22 13.80
N GLN A 188 -9.14 1.71 14.63
CA GLN A 188 -10.58 1.50 14.50
C GLN A 188 -11.31 2.84 14.55
N LEU A 189 -12.25 3.04 13.64
CA LEU A 189 -13.15 4.18 13.60
C LEU A 189 -14.60 3.69 13.72
N GLY A 190 -15.36 4.30 14.63
CA GLY A 190 -16.81 4.29 14.63
C GLY A 190 -17.35 5.67 14.25
N SER A 191 -18.29 5.73 13.33
CA SER A 191 -18.86 6.99 12.81
C SER A 191 -20.32 6.80 12.40
N PRO A 192 -21.19 7.83 12.49
CA PRO A 192 -22.48 7.82 11.80
C PRO A 192 -22.33 7.74 10.26
N GLY A 193 -21.14 8.05 9.74
CA GLY A 193 -20.85 8.08 8.33
C GLY A 193 -19.49 8.64 7.96
N ALA A 194 -18.66 7.81 7.36
CA ALA A 194 -17.36 8.20 6.84
C ALA A 194 -17.21 7.82 5.37
N LEU A 195 -16.44 8.64 4.63
CA LEU A 195 -15.90 8.30 3.32
C LEU A 195 -14.41 8.00 3.45
N VAL A 196 -13.97 6.87 2.92
CA VAL A 196 -12.60 6.38 3.02
C VAL A 196 -11.97 6.42 1.63
N THR A 197 -10.86 7.15 1.49
CA THR A 197 -10.01 7.15 0.29
C THR A 197 -8.70 6.44 0.62
N ARG A 198 -8.37 5.36 -0.09
CA ARG A 198 -7.16 4.55 0.12
C ARG A 198 -6.21 4.79 -1.03
N ASP A 199 -5.01 5.28 -0.75
CA ASP A 199 -3.97 5.41 -1.77
C ASP A 199 -4.43 6.19 -3.03
N GLY A 200 -5.32 7.16 -2.83
CA GLY A 200 -5.94 7.96 -3.90
C GLY A 200 -7.28 7.43 -4.43
N VAL A 201 -7.61 6.16 -4.19
CA VAL A 201 -8.84 5.52 -4.63
C VAL A 201 -9.97 5.79 -3.63
N ALA A 202 -10.98 6.54 -4.06
CA ALA A 202 -12.16 6.82 -3.24
C ALA A 202 -13.05 5.58 -3.12
N GLY A 203 -13.47 5.26 -1.89
CA GLY A 203 -14.53 4.28 -1.67
C GLY A 203 -15.85 4.77 -2.27
N ASP A 204 -16.65 3.82 -2.74
CA ASP A 204 -17.95 4.03 -3.38
C ASP A 204 -19.09 4.27 -2.36
N ARG A 205 -18.86 3.92 -1.09
CA ARG A 205 -19.89 3.88 -0.05
C ARG A 205 -19.50 4.65 1.21
N LYS A 206 -20.54 5.25 1.81
CA LYS A 206 -20.53 5.69 3.21
C LYS A 206 -20.43 4.46 4.12
N VAL A 207 -19.47 4.47 5.05
CA VAL A 207 -19.30 3.39 6.03
C VAL A 207 -19.51 3.88 7.47
N PRO A 208 -20.15 3.09 8.35
CA PRO A 208 -20.28 3.43 9.77
C PRO A 208 -19.04 3.04 10.58
N ARG A 209 -18.19 2.17 10.02
CA ARG A 209 -16.95 1.72 10.64
C ARG A 209 -15.87 1.59 9.58
N ALA A 210 -14.63 1.79 9.99
CA ALA A 210 -13.47 1.46 9.20
C ALA A 210 -12.35 1.01 10.13
N SER A 211 -11.70 -0.09 9.80
CA SER A 211 -10.55 -0.59 10.57
C SER A 211 -9.36 -0.82 9.67
N PHE A 212 -8.16 -0.52 10.17
CA PHE A 212 -6.89 -0.81 9.50
C PHE A 212 -5.99 -1.53 10.48
N TYR A 213 -5.36 -2.63 10.08
CA TYR A 213 -4.55 -3.45 10.96
C TYR A 213 -3.41 -4.11 10.22
N ARG A 214 -2.36 -4.43 10.98
CA ARG A 214 -1.26 -5.26 10.50
C ARG A 214 -1.78 -6.68 10.24
N HIS A 215 -1.69 -7.13 9.00
CA HIS A 215 -1.92 -8.51 8.63
C HIS A 215 -0.90 -9.42 9.31
N HIS A 216 -1.27 -10.68 9.53
CA HIS A 216 -0.40 -11.62 10.27
C HIS A 216 0.88 -11.97 9.50
N GLU A 217 0.79 -12.08 8.18
CA GLU A 217 1.94 -12.27 7.30
C GLU A 217 2.50 -10.93 6.81
N PRO A 218 3.83 -10.75 6.82
CA PRO A 218 4.49 -9.63 6.15
C PRO A 218 4.47 -9.83 4.63
N TRP A 219 4.89 -8.81 3.89
CA TRP A 219 5.23 -8.94 2.47
C TRP A 219 6.73 -8.69 2.28
N LEU A 220 7.28 -9.21 1.18
CA LEU A 220 8.69 -9.08 0.84
C LEU A 220 8.93 -7.85 -0.02
N LEU A 221 9.38 -6.75 0.60
CA LEU A 221 9.75 -5.53 -0.12
C LEU A 221 11.23 -5.58 -0.52
N VAL A 222 11.51 -5.35 -1.79
CA VAL A 222 12.87 -5.17 -2.32
C VAL A 222 13.33 -3.73 -2.13
N ARG A 223 14.48 -3.54 -1.45
CA ARG A 223 15.08 -2.22 -1.23
C ARG A 223 16.61 -2.23 -1.15
#